data_AF-A0A8I1WE36-F1
#
_entry.id   AF-A0A8I1WE36-F1
#
_cell.length_a   1.000
_cell.length_b   1.000
_cell.length_c   1.000
_cell.angle_alpha   90.00
_cell.angle_beta   90.00
_cell.angle_gamma   90.00
#
_symmetry.space_group_name_H-M   'P 1'
#
loop_
_entity.id
_entity.type
_entity.pdbx_description
1 polymer ?
#
loop_
_entity_poly.entity_id
_entity_poly.type
_entity_poly.pdbx_seq_one_letter_code
_entity_poly.pdbx_strand_id
1 'polypeptide(L)'
;MADFAELYNDPILSKKRIGSVEDPYLTYSETLTVYNGRALLTEIPNREFRVEVIGDKKEWREIEDGELEDNYFKVDYLMGVVFFNASNEGKSLTFNYSGEGASFFPASRIWIKRQGNMVIETLQGLIDDAEDTIIRMNERIAECERVTKRCIEITNWCRQATSDYEYVVENTRKIYLPMVYTYQDLMDTYPNPQIGWVVTVRDTGIEYRWDGFDWINISISDQFDGYNVVSSYIEPYNIRTVWLRTNSPPSKKRVKPSKDAPDGSMVWIRKG
;
A
#
# COMPACT_ATOMS: atom_id res chain seq x y z
N MET A 1 8.48 10.74 -34.13
CA MET A 1 9.51 11.20 -35.10
C MET A 1 9.40 12.71 -35.16
N ALA A 2 9.94 13.40 -34.15
CA ALA A 2 10.19 14.83 -34.25
C ALA A 2 11.32 15.04 -35.27
N ASP A 3 11.29 16.19 -35.92
CA ASP A 3 11.93 16.48 -37.19
C ASP A 3 13.47 16.39 -37.12
N PHE A 4 14.03 15.30 -37.65
CA PHE A 4 15.49 15.14 -37.78
C PHE A 4 16.14 16.25 -38.61
N ALA A 5 15.38 17.01 -39.43
CA ALA A 5 15.92 18.10 -40.23
C ALA A 5 16.24 19.37 -39.41
N GLU A 6 15.59 19.59 -38.25
CA GLU A 6 15.89 20.73 -37.38
C GLU A 6 17.21 20.52 -36.58
N LEU A 7 17.52 19.29 -36.15
CA LEU A 7 18.75 18.99 -35.39
C LEU A 7 20.06 19.34 -36.13
N TYR A 8 20.06 19.30 -37.48
CA TYR A 8 21.27 19.57 -38.26
C TYR A 8 21.66 21.06 -38.31
N ASN A 9 20.73 21.96 -37.99
CA ASN A 9 20.92 23.41 -38.15
C ASN A 9 21.10 24.17 -36.83
N ASP A 10 21.17 23.50 -35.68
CA ASP A 10 21.44 24.19 -34.42
C ASP A 10 22.83 24.86 -34.45
N PRO A 11 22.91 26.20 -34.33
CA PRO A 11 24.17 26.91 -34.36
C PRO A 11 24.86 26.83 -32.98
N ILE A 12 26.18 26.94 -32.99
CA ILE A 12 26.92 27.28 -31.77
C ILE A 12 26.59 28.74 -31.46
N LEU A 13 26.06 29.00 -30.27
CA LEU A 13 25.77 30.35 -29.83
C LEU A 13 26.94 30.85 -28.99
N SER A 14 27.57 31.94 -29.42
CA SER A 14 28.57 32.63 -28.61
C SER A 14 27.97 33.92 -28.12
N LYS A 15 27.81 34.04 -26.79
CA LYS A 15 27.39 35.27 -26.15
C LYS A 15 28.61 35.89 -25.50
N LYS A 16 29.09 37.01 -26.05
CA LYS A 16 30.16 37.79 -25.45
C LYS A 16 29.65 39.16 -25.01
N ARG A 17 29.93 39.51 -23.76
CA ARG A 17 29.59 40.80 -23.16
C ARG A 17 30.67 41.81 -23.45
N ILE A 18 30.30 43.05 -23.73
CA ILE A 18 31.25 44.13 -24.02
C ILE A 18 31.64 44.96 -22.78
N GLY A 19 30.95 44.80 -21.65
CA GLY A 19 31.23 45.54 -20.43
C GLY A 19 30.74 47.00 -20.47
N SER A 20 29.78 47.31 -21.34
CA SER A 20 29.17 48.64 -21.42
C SER A 20 28.03 48.77 -20.39
N VAL A 21 27.45 49.98 -20.25
CA VAL A 21 26.28 50.19 -19.39
C VAL A 21 25.06 49.39 -19.88
N GLU A 22 24.96 49.16 -21.19
CA GLU A 22 23.85 48.43 -21.82
C GLU A 22 24.08 46.90 -21.84
N ASP A 23 25.34 46.46 -21.84
CA ASP A 23 25.73 45.05 -21.78
C ASP A 23 26.91 44.84 -20.81
N PRO A 24 26.64 44.95 -19.49
CA PRO A 24 27.66 44.92 -18.45
C PRO A 24 28.18 43.49 -18.23
N TYR A 25 29.42 43.39 -17.74
CA TYR A 25 29.93 42.15 -17.17
C TYR A 25 29.12 41.76 -15.94
N LEU A 26 28.96 40.46 -15.72
CA LEU A 26 28.27 39.93 -14.55
C LEU A 26 29.27 39.47 -13.50
N THR A 27 29.08 39.88 -12.24
CA THR A 27 29.89 39.38 -11.14
C THR A 27 29.34 38.03 -10.68
N TYR A 28 30.21 37.03 -10.68
CA TYR A 28 29.92 35.69 -10.18
C TYR A 28 30.66 35.45 -8.86
N SER A 29 29.98 34.73 -7.97
CA SER A 29 30.56 34.11 -6.78
C SER A 29 29.98 32.71 -6.68
N GLU A 30 30.72 31.71 -7.16
CA GLU A 30 30.25 30.34 -7.25
C GLU A 30 31.21 29.38 -6.55
N THR A 31 30.67 28.33 -5.93
CA THR A 31 31.47 27.29 -5.28
C THR A 31 31.48 26.05 -6.14
N LEU A 32 32.65 25.71 -6.67
CA LEU A 32 32.84 24.59 -7.60
C LEU A 32 33.82 23.59 -6.99
N THR A 33 33.61 22.32 -7.33
CA THR A 33 34.52 21.24 -6.92
C THR A 33 35.55 21.02 -8.01
N VAL A 34 36.82 20.94 -7.61
CA VAL A 34 37.91 20.58 -8.51
C VAL A 34 37.75 19.12 -8.92
N TYR A 35 37.59 18.86 -10.21
CA TYR A 35 37.46 17.54 -10.78
C TYR A 35 38.41 17.34 -11.96
N ASN A 36 39.19 16.26 -11.95
CA ASN A 36 40.29 16.01 -12.88
C ASN A 36 41.26 17.20 -13.00
N GLY A 37 41.59 17.81 -11.85
CA GLY A 37 42.48 18.97 -11.75
C GLY A 37 41.91 20.26 -12.35
N ARG A 38 40.58 20.34 -12.55
CA ARG A 38 39.92 21.48 -13.22
C ARG A 38 38.64 21.89 -12.51
N ALA A 39 38.32 23.17 -12.58
CA ALA A 39 37.00 23.72 -12.30
C ALA A 39 36.53 24.51 -13.52
N LEU A 40 35.33 24.20 -14.03
CA LEU A 40 34.72 24.91 -15.15
C LEU A 40 33.81 26.02 -14.61
N LEU A 41 34.14 27.27 -14.94
CA LEU A 41 33.35 28.44 -14.55
C LEU A 41 32.08 28.53 -15.39
N THR A 42 31.04 29.14 -14.81
CA THR A 42 29.74 29.35 -15.49
C THR A 42 29.86 30.26 -16.73
N GLU A 43 30.62 31.35 -16.63
CA GLU A 43 30.97 32.22 -17.76
C GLU A 43 32.51 32.32 -17.92
N ILE A 44 32.98 32.68 -19.12
CA ILE A 44 34.38 32.98 -19.37
C ILE A 44 34.74 34.24 -18.58
N PRO A 45 35.74 34.21 -17.68
CA PRO A 45 36.10 35.35 -16.87
C PRO A 45 36.78 36.42 -17.72
N ASN A 46 36.62 37.68 -17.30
CA ASN A 46 37.34 38.81 -17.88
C ASN A 46 38.79 38.80 -17.38
N ARG A 47 39.74 38.87 -18.32
CA ARG A 47 41.18 38.78 -18.03
C ARG A 47 41.71 40.00 -17.26
N GLU A 48 41.11 41.18 -17.46
CA GLU A 48 41.53 42.41 -16.78
C GLU A 48 41.17 42.38 -15.29
N PHE A 49 40.00 41.83 -14.95
CA PHE A 49 39.52 41.72 -13.56
C PHE A 49 40.05 40.49 -12.81
N ARG A 50 40.62 39.50 -13.54
CA ARG A 50 41.16 38.24 -13.02
C ARG A 50 40.14 37.40 -12.25
N VAL A 51 40.54 36.20 -11.83
CA VAL A 51 39.73 35.31 -10.99
C VAL A 51 40.34 35.26 -9.61
N GLU A 52 39.52 35.45 -8.59
CA GLU A 52 39.90 35.22 -7.19
C GLU A 52 39.39 33.85 -6.75
N VAL A 53 40.27 33.06 -6.11
CA VAL A 53 39.94 31.74 -5.56
C VAL A 53 40.04 31.80 -4.04
N ILE A 54 38.99 31.35 -3.35
CA ILE A 54 38.89 31.33 -1.89
C ILE A 54 38.56 29.89 -1.45
N GLY A 55 39.29 29.39 -0.46
CA GLY A 55 39.02 28.07 0.12
C GLY A 55 40.28 27.41 0.67
N ASP A 56 40.10 26.28 1.35
CA ASP A 56 41.20 25.44 1.84
C ASP A 56 42.19 26.14 2.79
N LYS A 57 41.77 27.26 3.42
CA LYS A 57 42.57 28.05 4.38
C LYS A 57 43.96 28.45 3.89
N LYS A 58 44.13 28.62 2.58
CA LYS A 58 45.38 29.05 1.95
C LYS A 58 45.16 30.24 1.03
N GLU A 59 46.24 30.99 0.82
CA GLU A 59 46.28 32.07 -0.14
C GLU A 59 46.54 31.48 -1.53
N TRP A 60 45.57 31.63 -2.42
CA TRP A 60 45.64 31.16 -3.79
C TRP A 60 46.32 32.17 -4.70
N ARG A 61 47.20 31.69 -5.58
CA ARG A 61 47.96 32.54 -6.50
C ARG A 61 47.75 32.11 -7.95
N GLU A 62 47.32 33.04 -8.78
CA GLU A 62 47.21 32.82 -10.22
C GLU A 62 48.61 32.88 -10.86
N ILE A 63 48.92 31.93 -11.74
CA ILE A 63 50.07 31.98 -12.65
C ILE A 63 49.64 31.85 -14.10
N GLU A 64 50.39 32.51 -15.00
CA GLU A 64 50.16 32.40 -16.45
C GLU A 64 50.92 31.20 -17.05
N ASP A 65 52.12 30.91 -16.54
CA ASP A 65 53.00 29.84 -17.02
C ASP A 65 53.81 29.22 -15.87
N GLY A 66 54.25 27.97 -16.05
CA GLY A 66 54.97 27.17 -15.05
C GLY A 66 54.17 25.99 -14.48
N GLU A 67 54.80 25.26 -13.54
CA GLU A 67 54.17 24.15 -12.84
C GLU A 67 53.23 24.66 -11.74
N LEU A 68 52.06 24.02 -11.62
CA LEU A 68 51.08 24.33 -10.58
C LEU A 68 51.52 23.70 -9.28
N GLU A 69 51.98 24.50 -8.32
CA GLU A 69 52.15 24.07 -6.93
C GLU A 69 50.79 23.96 -6.20
N ASP A 70 50.80 23.50 -4.94
CA ASP A 70 49.55 23.25 -4.19
C ASP A 70 48.67 24.51 -4.05
N ASN A 71 49.26 25.68 -3.80
CA ASN A 71 48.53 26.95 -3.63
C ASN A 71 48.44 27.80 -4.91
N TYR A 72 48.79 27.22 -6.06
CA TYR A 72 48.78 27.89 -7.35
C TYR A 72 47.63 27.38 -8.22
N PHE A 73 47.10 28.27 -9.05
CA PHE A 73 46.11 27.95 -10.06
C PHE A 73 46.41 28.69 -11.35
N LYS A 74 45.87 28.18 -12.47
CA LYS A 74 45.98 28.81 -13.78
C LYS A 74 44.60 28.95 -14.39
N VAL A 75 44.30 30.11 -14.95
CA VAL A 75 43.01 30.36 -15.58
C VAL A 75 43.17 30.40 -17.10
N ASP A 76 42.37 29.60 -17.79
CA ASP A 76 42.16 29.72 -19.23
C ASP A 76 41.01 30.69 -19.48
N TYR A 77 41.37 31.94 -19.76
CA TYR A 77 40.46 33.04 -20.09
C TYR A 77 39.83 32.92 -21.49
N LEU A 78 40.12 31.87 -22.25
CA LEU A 78 39.42 31.58 -23.51
C LEU A 78 38.25 30.62 -23.28
N MET A 79 38.43 29.62 -22.41
CA MET A 79 37.45 28.57 -22.17
C MET A 79 36.72 28.68 -20.83
N GLY A 80 37.17 29.55 -19.92
CA GLY A 80 36.61 29.66 -18.57
C GLY A 80 36.97 28.48 -17.67
N VAL A 81 38.16 27.90 -17.84
CA VAL A 81 38.61 26.74 -17.06
C VAL A 81 39.73 27.14 -16.11
N VAL A 82 39.58 26.80 -14.83
CA VAL A 82 40.63 26.97 -13.82
C VAL A 82 41.32 25.63 -13.58
N PHE A 83 42.64 25.60 -13.73
CA PHE A 83 43.49 24.44 -13.56
C PHE A 83 44.18 24.47 -12.20
N PHE A 84 44.27 23.30 -11.57
CA PHE A 84 44.85 23.10 -10.25
C PHE A 84 45.85 21.93 -10.26
N ASN A 85 46.76 21.92 -9.27
CA ASN A 85 47.53 20.73 -8.97
C ASN A 85 46.61 19.56 -8.53
N ALA A 86 47.00 18.33 -8.83
CA ALA A 86 46.32 17.10 -8.41
C ALA A 86 46.10 17.00 -6.88
N SER A 87 46.92 17.67 -6.06
CA SER A 87 46.74 17.77 -4.60
C SER A 87 45.43 18.46 -4.18
N ASN A 88 44.78 19.17 -5.11
CA ASN A 88 43.53 19.90 -4.87
C ASN A 88 42.28 19.17 -5.39
N GLU A 89 42.42 17.95 -5.88
CA GLU A 89 41.30 17.15 -6.37
C GLU A 89 40.21 16.96 -5.30
N GLY A 90 38.94 17.13 -5.70
CA GLY A 90 37.78 16.98 -4.81
C GLY A 90 37.56 18.13 -3.83
N LYS A 91 38.42 19.15 -3.79
CA LYS A 91 38.20 20.33 -2.94
C LYS A 91 37.12 21.23 -3.53
N SER A 92 36.22 21.72 -2.69
CA SER A 92 35.24 22.74 -3.05
C SER A 92 35.83 24.13 -2.77
N LEU A 93 36.01 24.92 -3.82
CA LEU A 93 36.60 26.26 -3.78
C LEU A 93 35.58 27.27 -4.29
N THR A 94 35.64 28.49 -3.75
CA THR A 94 34.79 29.61 -4.19
C THR A 94 35.57 30.47 -5.17
N PHE A 95 34.93 30.81 -6.28
CA PHE A 95 35.50 31.59 -7.38
C PHE A 95 34.74 32.90 -7.50
N ASN A 96 35.44 34.02 -7.36
CA ASN A 96 34.89 35.35 -7.63
C ASN A 96 35.51 35.91 -8.91
N TYR A 97 34.67 36.32 -9.86
CA TYR A 97 35.15 36.85 -11.14
C TYR A 97 34.06 37.67 -11.84
N SER A 98 34.46 38.45 -12.83
CA SER A 98 33.54 39.13 -13.77
C SER A 98 33.43 38.31 -15.05
N GLY A 99 32.24 37.82 -15.39
CA GLY A 99 31.96 37.02 -16.58
C GLY A 99 31.73 37.87 -17.83
N GLU A 100 32.31 37.42 -18.95
CA GLU A 100 32.13 37.98 -20.30
C GLU A 100 31.13 37.18 -21.14
N GLY A 101 30.38 36.23 -20.57
CA GLY A 101 29.53 35.30 -21.32
C GLY A 101 30.19 33.96 -21.65
N ALA A 102 29.59 33.16 -22.52
CA ALA A 102 29.98 31.78 -22.78
C ALA A 102 29.64 31.32 -24.20
N SER A 103 30.22 30.18 -24.60
CA SER A 103 29.86 29.48 -25.84
C SER A 103 28.97 28.28 -25.51
N PHE A 104 27.80 28.23 -26.16
CA PHE A 104 26.81 27.18 -25.98
C PHE A 104 26.84 26.24 -27.18
N PHE A 105 27.03 24.96 -26.89
CA PHE A 105 27.00 23.90 -27.90
C PHE A 105 25.64 23.21 -27.83
N PRO A 106 24.96 23.04 -28.97
CA PRO A 106 23.68 22.33 -28.97
C PRO A 106 23.90 20.85 -28.67
N ALA A 107 23.04 20.27 -27.85
CA ALA A 107 23.14 18.87 -27.43
C ALA A 107 23.08 17.90 -28.63
N SER A 108 22.41 18.30 -29.72
CA SER A 108 22.35 17.59 -31.00
C SER A 108 23.72 17.37 -31.65
N ARG A 109 24.71 18.22 -31.34
CA ARG A 109 26.10 18.14 -31.86
C ARG A 109 27.10 17.53 -30.88
N ILE A 110 26.67 17.19 -29.67
CA ILE A 110 27.52 16.53 -28.66
C ILE A 110 27.29 15.03 -28.79
N TRP A 111 28.29 14.29 -29.27
CA TRP A 111 28.21 12.83 -29.33
C TRP A 111 28.57 12.20 -27.98
N ILE A 112 27.85 11.15 -27.62
CA ILE A 112 28.12 10.34 -26.42
C ILE A 112 28.54 8.91 -26.77
N LYS A 113 28.25 8.47 -28.00
CA LYS A 113 28.64 7.16 -28.51
C LYS A 113 29.00 7.25 -29.99
N ARG A 114 30.12 6.63 -30.36
CA ARG A 114 30.62 6.58 -31.74
C ARG A 114 31.16 5.20 -32.10
N GLN A 115 31.09 4.85 -33.37
CA GLN A 115 31.74 3.67 -33.94
C GLN A 115 32.51 4.07 -35.19
N GLY A 116 33.84 3.96 -35.12
CA GLY A 116 34.72 4.52 -36.14
C GLY A 116 34.50 6.03 -36.28
N ASN A 117 34.17 6.48 -37.50
CA ASN A 117 33.92 7.88 -37.82
C ASN A 117 32.43 8.25 -37.83
N MET A 118 31.55 7.36 -37.35
CA MET A 118 30.10 7.57 -37.32
C MET A 118 29.63 7.85 -35.90
N VAL A 119 28.88 8.93 -35.73
CA VAL A 119 28.15 9.23 -34.48
C VAL A 119 26.94 8.30 -34.41
N ILE A 120 26.85 7.53 -33.33
CA ILE A 120 25.73 6.61 -33.10
C ILE A 120 24.66 7.29 -32.24
N GLU A 121 25.07 8.07 -31.26
CA GLU A 121 24.18 8.63 -30.25
C GLU A 121 24.70 10.01 -29.82
N THR A 122 23.77 10.96 -29.73
CA THR A 122 24.01 12.33 -29.30
C THR A 122 23.43 12.55 -27.91
N LEU A 123 23.89 13.59 -27.23
CA LEU A 123 23.33 14.00 -25.95
C LEU A 123 21.85 14.33 -26.07
N GLN A 124 21.43 14.96 -27.18
CA GLN A 124 20.00 15.22 -27.43
C GLN A 124 19.20 13.91 -27.51
N GLY A 125 19.69 12.91 -28.24
CA GLY A 125 19.00 11.62 -28.33
C GLY A 125 18.83 10.94 -26.96
N LEU A 126 19.85 11.02 -26.10
CA LEU A 126 19.75 10.51 -24.73
C LEU A 126 18.73 11.28 -23.89
N ILE A 127 18.65 12.61 -24.04
CA ILE A 127 17.67 13.44 -23.34
C ILE A 127 16.26 13.05 -23.77
N ASP A 128 16.01 12.93 -25.07
CA ASP A 128 14.71 12.55 -25.62
C ASP A 128 14.29 11.15 -25.12
N ASP A 129 15.21 10.18 -25.16
CA ASP A 129 14.96 8.82 -24.66
C ASP A 129 14.67 8.80 -23.14
N ALA A 130 15.33 9.66 -22.38
CA ALA A 130 15.10 9.82 -20.94
C ALA A 130 13.72 10.41 -20.66
N GLU A 131 13.33 11.46 -21.39
CA GLU A 131 12.01 12.09 -21.27
C GLU A 131 10.88 11.08 -21.60
N ASP A 132 11.02 10.35 -22.70
CA ASP A 132 10.08 9.30 -23.10
C ASP A 132 9.96 8.20 -22.03
N THR A 133 11.09 7.84 -21.40
CA THR A 133 11.11 6.86 -20.31
C THR A 133 10.38 7.38 -19.07
N ILE A 134 10.58 8.64 -18.71
CA ILE A 134 9.89 9.30 -17.58
C ILE A 134 8.38 9.34 -17.83
N ILE A 135 7.94 9.67 -19.04
CA ILE A 135 6.52 9.69 -19.40
C ILE A 135 5.90 8.30 -19.19
N ARG A 136 6.53 7.24 -19.72
CA ARG A 136 6.05 5.85 -19.52
C ARG A 136 6.03 5.44 -18.04
N MET A 137 6.99 5.90 -17.24
CA MET A 137 7.01 5.62 -15.80
C MET A 137 5.81 6.26 -15.09
N ASN A 138 5.49 7.52 -15.42
CA ASN A 138 4.35 8.22 -14.83
C ASN A 138 3.01 7.54 -15.18
N GLU A 139 2.85 7.08 -16.42
CA GLU A 139 1.67 6.31 -16.83
C GLU A 139 1.52 5.01 -16.02
N ARG A 140 2.62 4.29 -15.80
CA ARG A 140 2.63 3.05 -14.99
C ARG A 140 2.32 3.32 -13.52
N ILE A 141 2.82 4.43 -12.96
CA ILE A 141 2.51 4.82 -11.57
C ILE A 141 1.00 5.08 -11.44
N ALA A 142 0.41 5.81 -12.37
CA ALA A 142 -1.03 6.09 -12.37
C ALA A 142 -1.88 4.81 -12.47
N GLU A 143 -1.43 3.80 -13.20
CA GLU A 143 -2.08 2.48 -13.23
C GLU A 143 -1.96 1.76 -11.88
N CYS A 144 -0.76 1.72 -11.29
CA CYS A 144 -0.54 1.11 -9.97
C CYS A 144 -1.42 1.75 -8.88
N GLU A 145 -1.60 3.07 -8.90
CA GLU A 145 -2.49 3.77 -7.98
C GLU A 145 -3.95 3.35 -8.17
N ARG A 146 -4.41 3.20 -9.42
CA ARG A 146 -5.77 2.71 -9.72
C ARG A 146 -5.98 1.28 -9.22
N VAL A 147 -5.02 0.39 -9.45
CA VAL A 147 -5.06 -0.99 -8.93
C VAL A 147 -5.10 -1.00 -7.40
N THR A 148 -4.27 -0.18 -6.75
CA THR A 148 -4.20 -0.10 -5.28
C THR A 148 -5.52 0.35 -4.68
N LYS A 149 -6.16 1.39 -5.24
CA LYS A 149 -7.49 1.84 -4.81
C LYS A 149 -8.52 0.71 -4.90
N ARG A 150 -8.55 -0.02 -6.02
CA ARG A 150 -9.44 -1.16 -6.21
C ARG A 150 -9.19 -2.29 -5.20
N CYS A 151 -7.93 -2.59 -4.88
CA CYS A 151 -7.60 -3.59 -3.86
C CYS A 151 -8.08 -3.18 -2.47
N ILE A 152 -8.00 -1.89 -2.11
CA ILE A 152 -8.53 -1.37 -0.84
C ILE A 152 -10.05 -1.56 -0.78
N GLU A 153 -10.76 -1.20 -1.84
CA GLU A 153 -12.22 -1.39 -1.93
C GLU A 153 -12.62 -2.85 -1.76
N ILE A 154 -11.96 -3.77 -2.48
CA ILE A 154 -12.19 -5.21 -2.37
C ILE A 154 -11.90 -5.71 -0.95
N THR A 155 -10.80 -5.26 -0.34
CA THR A 155 -10.43 -5.66 1.02
C THR A 155 -11.48 -5.22 2.04
N ASN A 156 -11.98 -3.98 1.91
CA ASN A 156 -13.05 -3.47 2.77
C ASN A 156 -14.34 -4.26 2.59
N TRP A 157 -14.70 -4.59 1.35
CA TRP A 157 -15.85 -5.44 1.06
C TRP A 157 -15.72 -6.83 1.68
N CYS A 158 -14.57 -7.50 1.51
CA CYS A 158 -14.31 -8.80 2.12
C CYS A 158 -14.41 -8.75 3.65
N ARG A 159 -13.90 -7.68 4.29
CA ARG A 159 -14.02 -7.49 5.74
C ARG A 159 -15.47 -7.36 6.19
N GLN A 160 -16.26 -6.54 5.50
CA GLN A 160 -17.69 -6.40 5.81
C GLN A 160 -18.43 -7.73 5.65
N ALA A 161 -18.24 -8.40 4.51
CA ALA A 161 -18.86 -9.70 4.25
C ALA A 161 -18.47 -10.76 5.29
N THR A 162 -17.24 -10.73 5.81
CA THR A 162 -16.78 -11.67 6.86
C THR A 162 -17.32 -11.33 8.25
N SER A 163 -17.47 -10.04 8.58
CA SER A 163 -18.03 -9.59 9.86
C SER A 163 -19.46 -10.12 10.08
N ASP A 164 -20.26 -10.21 9.03
CA ASP A 164 -21.60 -10.79 9.10
C ASP A 164 -21.57 -12.27 9.52
N TYR A 165 -20.53 -13.01 9.10
CA TYR A 165 -20.37 -14.41 9.48
C TYR A 165 -19.92 -14.60 10.93
N GLU A 166 -19.11 -13.70 11.51
CA GLU A 166 -18.73 -13.78 12.94
C GLU A 166 -19.97 -13.70 13.83
N TYR A 167 -20.88 -12.74 13.56
CA TYR A 167 -22.15 -12.62 14.28
C TYR A 167 -23.01 -13.89 14.14
N VAL A 168 -23.12 -14.43 12.91
CA VAL A 168 -23.89 -15.67 12.69
C VAL A 168 -23.26 -16.84 13.44
N VAL A 169 -21.93 -16.99 13.43
CA VAL A 169 -21.25 -18.08 14.14
C VAL A 169 -21.48 -17.97 15.63
N GLU A 170 -21.30 -16.79 16.24
CA GLU A 170 -21.53 -16.60 17.68
C GLU A 170 -22.99 -16.85 18.07
N ASN A 171 -23.95 -16.39 17.26
CA ASN A 171 -25.38 -16.54 17.52
C ASN A 171 -25.97 -17.88 17.08
N THR A 172 -25.21 -18.75 16.39
CA THR A 172 -25.65 -20.11 16.02
C THR A 172 -24.84 -21.21 16.70
N ARG A 173 -23.74 -20.88 17.38
CA ARG A 173 -22.93 -21.84 18.14
C ARG A 173 -23.77 -22.54 19.20
N LYS A 174 -23.73 -23.88 19.19
CA LYS A 174 -24.32 -24.75 20.21
C LYS A 174 -23.25 -25.66 20.78
N ILE A 175 -23.01 -25.56 22.08
CA ILE A 175 -22.11 -26.40 22.86
C ILE A 175 -22.98 -27.11 23.90
N TYR A 176 -23.28 -28.38 23.67
CA TYR A 176 -24.13 -29.14 24.57
C TYR A 176 -23.37 -29.53 25.84
N LEU A 177 -23.99 -29.24 27.00
CA LEU A 177 -23.49 -29.55 28.33
C LEU A 177 -24.35 -30.59 29.04
N PRO A 178 -23.89 -31.18 30.16
CA PRO A 178 -24.67 -32.12 30.95
C PRO A 178 -26.05 -31.56 31.34
N MET A 179 -27.06 -32.42 31.25
CA MET A 179 -28.46 -32.12 31.56
C MET A 179 -28.64 -31.78 33.04
N VAL A 180 -29.58 -30.90 33.35
CA VAL A 180 -30.01 -30.57 34.73
C VAL A 180 -31.44 -31.00 34.95
N TYR A 181 -31.88 -31.13 36.21
CA TYR A 181 -33.24 -31.61 36.49
C TYR A 181 -34.31 -30.53 36.30
N THR A 182 -34.09 -29.33 36.84
CA THR A 182 -35.01 -28.20 36.78
C THR A 182 -34.35 -26.93 36.23
N TYR A 183 -35.14 -25.92 35.87
CA TYR A 183 -34.61 -24.63 35.42
C TYR A 183 -33.85 -23.89 36.53
N GLN A 184 -34.18 -24.12 37.80
CA GLN A 184 -33.42 -23.55 38.92
C GLN A 184 -32.02 -24.18 39.00
N ASP A 185 -31.93 -25.51 38.83
CA ASP A 185 -30.66 -26.24 38.82
C ASP A 185 -29.75 -25.79 37.67
N LEU A 186 -30.31 -25.28 36.56
CA LEU A 186 -29.56 -24.70 35.45
C LEU A 186 -28.71 -23.51 35.92
N MET A 187 -29.31 -22.61 36.69
CA MET A 187 -28.65 -21.42 37.22
C MET A 187 -27.65 -21.77 38.31
N ASP A 188 -27.97 -22.76 39.15
CA ASP A 188 -27.10 -23.19 40.25
C ASP A 188 -25.87 -23.99 39.76
N THR A 189 -26.05 -24.83 38.74
CA THR A 189 -24.99 -25.67 38.16
C THR A 189 -24.07 -24.86 37.23
N TYR A 190 -24.62 -23.87 36.52
CA TYR A 190 -23.88 -23.03 35.58
C TYR A 190 -24.03 -21.54 35.91
N PRO A 191 -23.44 -21.06 37.04
CA PRO A 191 -23.59 -19.67 37.48
C PRO A 191 -22.82 -18.65 36.63
N ASN A 192 -21.84 -19.11 35.83
CA ASN A 192 -21.05 -18.27 34.92
C ASN A 192 -21.08 -18.86 33.49
N PRO A 193 -22.22 -18.78 32.79
CA PRO A 193 -22.37 -19.38 31.47
C PRO A 193 -21.60 -18.62 30.38
N GLN A 194 -21.19 -19.33 29.33
CA GLN A 194 -20.54 -18.74 28.15
C GLN A 194 -21.45 -18.82 26.92
N ILE A 195 -21.30 -17.87 26.00
CA ILE A 195 -22.12 -17.78 24.77
C ILE A 195 -22.09 -19.11 24.00
N GLY A 196 -23.28 -19.58 23.63
CA GLY A 196 -23.47 -20.81 22.87
C GLY A 196 -23.54 -22.08 23.70
N TRP A 197 -23.39 -22.02 25.03
CA TRP A 197 -23.70 -23.16 25.90
C TRP A 197 -25.18 -23.54 25.79
N VAL A 198 -25.46 -24.83 25.66
CA VAL A 198 -26.80 -25.40 25.55
C VAL A 198 -26.98 -26.48 26.60
N VAL A 199 -28.04 -26.37 27.40
CA VAL A 199 -28.37 -27.33 28.45
C VAL A 199 -29.83 -27.75 28.31
N THR A 200 -30.07 -29.06 28.40
CA THR A 200 -31.42 -29.61 28.46
C THR A 200 -31.88 -29.74 29.90
N VAL A 201 -33.09 -29.24 30.19
CA VAL A 201 -33.74 -29.42 31.49
C VAL A 201 -34.62 -30.67 31.43
N ARG A 202 -34.38 -31.63 32.32
CA ARG A 202 -34.95 -32.99 32.28
C ARG A 202 -36.45 -33.05 32.58
N ASP A 203 -36.96 -32.19 33.45
CA ASP A 203 -38.37 -32.19 33.86
C ASP A 203 -39.32 -31.78 32.71
N THR A 204 -38.86 -30.86 31.88
CA THR A 204 -39.61 -30.17 30.82
C THR A 204 -39.16 -30.62 29.43
N GLY A 205 -37.94 -31.14 29.31
CA GLY A 205 -37.31 -31.52 28.05
C GLY A 205 -36.84 -30.33 27.21
N ILE A 206 -36.88 -29.11 27.74
CA ILE A 206 -36.55 -27.89 27.00
C ILE A 206 -35.03 -27.73 26.93
N GLU A 207 -34.53 -27.36 25.74
CA GLU A 207 -33.15 -26.94 25.52
C GLU A 207 -33.05 -25.43 25.64
N TYR A 208 -32.26 -24.98 26.62
CA TYR A 208 -31.93 -23.58 26.80
C TYR A 208 -30.52 -23.30 26.29
N ARG A 209 -30.34 -22.18 25.60
CA ARG A 209 -29.04 -21.68 25.15
C ARG A 209 -28.71 -20.36 25.84
N TRP A 210 -27.48 -20.18 26.28
CA TRP A 210 -27.01 -18.88 26.76
C TRP A 210 -26.64 -17.96 25.59
N ASP A 211 -27.24 -16.76 25.55
CA ASP A 211 -27.01 -15.76 24.50
C ASP A 211 -26.02 -14.65 24.90
N GLY A 212 -25.53 -14.67 26.14
CA GLY A 212 -24.66 -13.63 26.71
C GLY A 212 -25.33 -12.82 27.82
N PHE A 213 -26.67 -12.81 27.86
CA PHE A 213 -27.46 -12.06 28.85
C PHE A 213 -28.44 -12.96 29.59
N ASP A 214 -29.11 -13.88 28.89
CA ASP A 214 -30.13 -14.78 29.45
C ASP A 214 -30.09 -16.19 28.83
N TRP A 215 -30.67 -17.15 29.55
CA TRP A 215 -30.94 -18.49 29.03
C TRP A 215 -32.21 -18.48 28.17
N ILE A 216 -32.04 -18.53 26.86
CA ILE A 216 -33.15 -18.53 25.90
C ILE A 216 -33.60 -19.95 25.56
N ASN A 217 -34.92 -20.18 25.55
CA ASN A 217 -35.48 -21.43 25.05
C ASN A 217 -35.30 -21.49 23.53
N ILE A 218 -34.58 -22.51 23.05
CA ILE A 218 -34.30 -22.69 21.62
C ILE A 218 -35.03 -23.88 20.98
N SER A 219 -35.39 -24.91 21.77
CA SER A 219 -36.10 -26.10 21.28
C SER A 219 -36.55 -27.00 22.46
N ILE A 220 -37.21 -28.11 22.12
CA ILE A 220 -37.32 -29.30 22.99
C ILE A 220 -36.30 -30.32 22.49
N SER A 221 -35.63 -31.01 23.43
CA SER A 221 -34.62 -32.00 23.11
C SER A 221 -35.25 -33.25 22.49
N ASP A 222 -34.64 -33.78 21.42
CA ASP A 222 -35.10 -35.00 20.73
C ASP A 222 -35.27 -36.20 21.67
N GLN A 223 -34.50 -36.26 22.77
CA GLN A 223 -34.61 -37.33 23.78
C GLN A 223 -35.92 -37.26 24.59
N PHE A 224 -36.50 -36.07 24.70
CA PHE A 224 -37.75 -35.79 25.42
C PHE A 224 -38.88 -35.42 24.47
N ASP A 225 -38.60 -35.28 23.18
CA ASP A 225 -39.60 -35.02 22.15
C ASP A 225 -40.50 -36.26 21.99
N GLY A 226 -41.77 -36.10 22.37
CA GLY A 226 -42.76 -37.18 22.29
C GLY A 226 -43.18 -37.47 20.86
N TYR A 227 -43.59 -38.70 20.58
CA TYR A 227 -44.13 -39.06 19.27
C TYR A 227 -45.52 -38.45 19.07
N ASN A 228 -45.75 -37.88 17.89
CA ASN A 228 -47.09 -37.53 17.45
C ASN A 228 -47.90 -38.82 17.24
N VAL A 229 -49.10 -38.86 17.82
CA VAL A 229 -50.09 -39.90 17.56
C VAL A 229 -51.23 -39.29 16.78
N VAL A 230 -51.54 -39.90 15.64
CA VAL A 230 -52.74 -39.57 14.88
C VAL A 230 -53.74 -40.69 15.12
N SER A 231 -54.89 -40.34 15.69
CA SER A 231 -56.05 -41.22 15.66
C SER A 231 -56.83 -40.96 14.39
N SER A 232 -57.10 -41.97 13.57
CA SER A 232 -57.91 -41.81 12.35
C SER A 232 -58.50 -43.14 11.87
N TYR A 233 -59.61 -43.06 11.13
CA TYR A 233 -60.24 -44.23 10.52
C TYR A 233 -59.38 -44.84 9.39
N ILE A 234 -58.58 -44.00 8.73
CA ILE A 234 -57.76 -44.33 7.56
C ILE A 234 -56.28 -44.20 7.93
N GLU A 235 -55.47 -45.15 7.49
CA GLU A 235 -54.02 -45.14 7.68
C GLU A 235 -53.39 -43.86 7.08
N PRO A 236 -52.58 -43.11 7.85
CA PRO A 236 -51.92 -41.91 7.35
C PRO A 236 -50.75 -42.26 6.44
N TYR A 237 -50.56 -41.47 5.39
CA TYR A 237 -49.54 -41.68 4.35
C TYR A 237 -48.07 -41.46 4.82
N ASN A 238 -47.83 -41.03 6.07
CA ASN A 238 -46.52 -40.58 6.55
C ASN A 238 -45.99 -41.44 7.71
N ILE A 239 -44.83 -42.07 7.49
CA ILE A 239 -44.18 -43.12 8.31
C ILE A 239 -43.50 -42.63 9.61
N ARG A 240 -43.56 -41.34 9.96
CA ARG A 240 -42.96 -40.79 11.20
C ARG A 240 -43.97 -40.54 12.33
N THR A 241 -45.06 -41.29 12.36
CA THR A 241 -46.17 -41.08 13.30
C THR A 241 -46.68 -42.43 13.80
N VAL A 242 -46.99 -42.53 15.10
CA VAL A 242 -47.66 -43.73 15.64
C VAL A 242 -49.16 -43.59 15.33
N TRP A 243 -49.69 -44.47 14.49
CA TRP A 243 -51.11 -44.46 14.12
C TRP A 243 -51.93 -45.33 15.08
N LEU A 244 -53.00 -44.75 15.62
CA LEU A 244 -53.97 -45.43 16.47
C LEU A 244 -55.32 -45.47 15.76
N ARG A 245 -55.73 -46.65 15.29
CA ARG A 245 -57.04 -46.80 14.66
C ARG A 245 -58.14 -46.71 15.72
N THR A 246 -58.95 -45.67 15.65
CA THR A 246 -60.07 -45.44 16.57
C THR A 246 -61.38 -45.21 15.82
N ASN A 247 -62.52 -45.54 16.45
CA ASN A 247 -63.85 -45.24 15.90
C ASN A 247 -64.33 -43.81 16.19
N SER A 248 -63.51 -43.01 16.87
CA SER A 248 -63.76 -41.60 17.16
C SER A 248 -63.18 -40.68 16.08
N PRO A 249 -63.68 -39.43 15.94
CA PRO A 249 -63.17 -38.47 14.97
C PRO A 249 -61.65 -38.29 15.06
N PRO A 250 -60.97 -38.03 13.93
CA PRO A 250 -59.54 -37.92 13.94
C PRO A 250 -59.07 -36.81 14.88
N SER A 251 -58.14 -37.14 15.77
CA SER A 251 -57.57 -36.18 16.70
C SER A 251 -56.06 -36.34 16.72
N LYS A 252 -55.35 -35.20 16.67
CA LYS A 252 -53.90 -35.18 16.89
C LYS A 252 -53.68 -35.13 18.40
N LYS A 253 -53.00 -36.14 18.93
CA LYS A 253 -52.63 -36.19 20.34
C LYS A 253 -51.12 -36.39 20.45
N ARG A 254 -50.50 -35.72 21.43
CA ARG A 254 -49.08 -35.88 21.75
C ARG A 254 -48.95 -36.83 22.93
N VAL A 255 -48.05 -37.80 22.83
CA VAL A 255 -47.80 -38.75 23.92
C VAL A 255 -46.64 -38.23 24.77
N LYS A 256 -46.86 -38.11 26.08
CA LYS A 256 -45.81 -37.77 27.04
C LYS A 256 -45.60 -38.92 28.04
N PRO A 257 -44.35 -39.22 28.44
CA PRO A 257 -44.09 -40.08 29.58
C PRO A 257 -44.56 -39.40 30.88
N SER A 258 -45.27 -40.12 31.75
CA SER A 258 -45.68 -39.62 33.08
C SER A 258 -45.54 -40.73 34.13
N LYS A 259 -45.44 -40.36 35.41
CA LYS A 259 -45.53 -41.30 36.55
C LYS A 259 -46.99 -41.59 36.93
N ASP A 260 -47.82 -40.55 36.89
CA ASP A 260 -49.24 -40.60 37.25
C ASP A 260 -50.12 -40.47 36.01
N ALA A 261 -51.31 -41.09 36.07
CA ALA A 261 -52.28 -41.03 34.99
C ALA A 261 -52.87 -39.61 34.88
N PRO A 262 -52.79 -38.96 33.70
CA PRO A 262 -53.43 -37.67 33.48
C PRO A 262 -54.95 -37.80 33.43
N ASP A 263 -55.63 -36.67 33.59
CA ASP A 263 -57.09 -36.51 33.66
C ASP A 263 -57.79 -36.75 32.30
N GLY A 264 -57.77 -38.00 31.83
CA GLY A 264 -58.64 -38.54 30.77
C GLY A 264 -58.48 -37.95 29.36
N SER A 265 -57.78 -36.84 29.20
CA SER A 265 -57.69 -36.10 27.93
C SER A 265 -56.44 -36.46 27.11
N MET A 266 -55.44 -37.10 27.74
CA MET A 266 -54.11 -37.36 27.16
C MET A 266 -53.77 -38.85 27.06
N VAL A 267 -53.00 -39.21 26.03
CA VAL A 267 -52.35 -40.51 25.91
C VAL A 267 -50.95 -40.38 26.54
N TRP A 268 -50.61 -41.27 27.47
CA TRP A 268 -49.33 -41.25 28.17
C TRP A 268 -48.74 -42.66 28.21
N ILE A 269 -47.42 -42.73 28.33
CA ILE A 269 -46.71 -43.99 28.60
C ILE A 269 -46.29 -43.95 30.06
N ARG A 270 -46.71 -44.97 30.84
CA ARG A 270 -46.32 -45.10 32.25
C ARG A 270 -44.83 -45.37 32.34
N LYS A 271 -44.10 -44.44 32.95
CA LYS A 271 -42.68 -44.61 33.24
C LYS A 271 -42.55 -45.50 34.48
N GLY A 272 -41.84 -46.62 34.35
CA GLY A 272 -41.50 -47.50 35.48
C GLY A 272 -40.68 -46.79 36.54
#